data_AF-A0A3D3R4R4-F1
#
_entry.id   AF-A0A3D3R4R4-F1
#
_cell.length_a   1.000
_cell.length_b   1.000
_cell.length_c   1.000
_cell.angle_alpha   90.00
_cell.angle_beta   90.00
_cell.angle_gamma   90.00
#
_symmetry.space_group_name_H-M   'P 1'
#
loop_
_entity.id
_entity.type
_entity.pdbx_description
1 polymer ?
#
loop_
_entity_poly.entity_id
_entity_poly.type
_entity_poly.pdbx_seq_one_letter_code
_entity_poly.pdbx_strand_id
1 'polypeptide(L)'
;TPVAAAAAQFAEEEFGIPVHLQYGGSGTLLSNLQVAKKGDLYLAADTSYIEIAREKGLLDEAISVARMHPVIMVKKGNPKKIQSIDDLLKADVTFALANPDAASIGKLTKKKLTEAGKWDAVSRSARVFKPTVSEISSDVLLGAVDAAIVWDATVNQHPEKASMVDVPEFSDTIKNVTVGVLNSSDKPQQALMFARYLQAPEKGQKQFAEKGYETVQGDAWDPHPTILLFSGGVNRLAIQDTLREFEQREGVTVNTVYNGCGILVG
;
A
#
# COMPACT_ATOMS: atom_id res chain seq x y z
N THR A 1 -12.40 -2.43 -3.82
CA THR A 1 -10.99 -1.96 -3.84
C THR A 1 -10.20 -2.89 -4.76
N PRO A 2 -9.02 -2.49 -5.29
CA PRO A 2 -8.19 -3.38 -6.10
C PRO A 2 -7.79 -4.65 -5.34
N VAL A 3 -7.48 -4.53 -4.05
CA VAL A 3 -7.15 -5.67 -3.18
C VAL A 3 -8.33 -6.63 -3.03
N ALA A 4 -9.56 -6.15 -2.87
CA ALA A 4 -10.74 -7.02 -2.81
C ALA A 4 -10.97 -7.80 -4.11
N ALA A 5 -10.77 -7.14 -5.26
CA ALA A 5 -10.91 -7.79 -6.55
C ALA A 5 -9.82 -8.86 -6.76
N ALA A 6 -8.56 -8.53 -6.45
CA ALA A 6 -7.45 -9.49 -6.51
C ALA A 6 -7.64 -10.65 -5.52
N ALA A 7 -8.14 -10.39 -4.31
CA ALA A 7 -8.46 -11.41 -3.31
C ALA A 7 -9.54 -12.39 -3.80
N ALA A 8 -10.62 -11.88 -4.40
CA ALA A 8 -11.68 -12.71 -4.98
C ALA A 8 -11.12 -13.58 -6.10
N GLN A 9 -10.37 -13.00 -7.04
CA GLN A 9 -9.73 -13.74 -8.13
C GLN A 9 -8.78 -14.84 -7.61
N PHE A 10 -7.94 -14.51 -6.64
CA PHE A 10 -7.00 -15.45 -6.02
C PHE A 10 -7.73 -16.62 -5.33
N ALA A 11 -8.80 -16.34 -4.59
CA ALA A 11 -9.53 -17.33 -3.81
C ALA A 11 -10.48 -18.17 -4.68
N GLU A 12 -11.27 -17.55 -5.54
CA GLU A 12 -12.39 -18.20 -6.24
C GLU A 12 -12.00 -18.77 -7.59
N GLU A 13 -11.04 -18.15 -8.30
CA GLU A 13 -10.72 -18.52 -9.67
C GLU A 13 -9.44 -19.33 -9.81
N GLU A 14 -8.45 -19.11 -8.94
CA GLU A 14 -7.09 -19.64 -9.16
C GLU A 14 -6.61 -20.67 -8.13
N PHE A 15 -6.72 -20.37 -6.82
CA PHE A 15 -6.00 -21.17 -5.81
C PHE A 15 -6.89 -21.80 -4.74
N GLY A 16 -8.16 -21.40 -4.61
CA GLY A 16 -9.03 -21.92 -3.55
C GLY A 16 -8.62 -21.49 -2.14
N ILE A 17 -7.73 -20.49 -2.01
CA ILE A 17 -7.22 -20.00 -0.72
C ILE A 17 -8.02 -18.75 -0.32
N PRO A 18 -8.87 -18.82 0.71
CA PRO A 18 -9.70 -17.68 1.11
C PRO A 18 -8.83 -16.56 1.71
N VAL A 19 -9.12 -15.32 1.30
CA VAL A 19 -8.47 -14.10 1.81
C VAL A 19 -9.48 -13.28 2.60
N HIS A 20 -9.26 -13.12 3.90
CA HIS A 20 -10.12 -12.33 4.78
C HIS A 20 -9.57 -10.91 4.93
N LEU A 21 -10.34 -9.91 4.52
CA LEU A 21 -9.91 -8.52 4.50
C LEU A 21 -10.49 -7.73 5.68
N GLN A 22 -9.62 -7.01 6.39
CA GLN A 22 -9.99 -6.03 7.41
C GLN A 22 -9.50 -4.65 6.97
N TYR A 23 -10.40 -3.66 7.00
CA TYR A 23 -10.10 -2.29 6.59
C TYR A 23 -9.98 -1.34 7.79
N GLY A 24 -9.18 -0.30 7.63
CA GLY A 24 -8.96 0.76 8.60
C GLY A 24 -7.89 1.74 8.14
N GLY A 25 -7.67 2.81 8.90
CA GLY A 25 -6.53 3.70 8.67
C GLY A 25 -5.22 2.98 8.91
N SER A 26 -4.17 3.28 8.14
CA SER A 26 -2.87 2.59 8.24
C SER A 26 -2.34 2.55 9.68
N GLY A 27 -2.44 3.67 10.41
CA GLY A 27 -1.97 3.77 11.80
C GLY A 27 -2.86 2.98 12.78
N THR A 28 -4.17 3.00 12.57
CA THR A 28 -5.13 2.18 13.35
C THR A 28 -4.83 0.70 13.17
N LEU A 29 -4.68 0.23 11.92
CA LEU A 29 -4.38 -1.17 11.62
C LEU A 29 -3.02 -1.59 12.21
N LEU A 30 -2.00 -0.75 12.11
CA LEU A 30 -0.70 -1.01 12.72
C LEU A 30 -0.78 -1.10 14.25
N SER A 31 -1.58 -0.26 14.88
CA SER A 31 -1.78 -0.29 16.34
C SER A 31 -2.49 -1.58 16.76
N ASN A 32 -3.53 -1.98 16.02
CA ASN A 32 -4.22 -3.25 16.26
C ASN A 32 -3.26 -4.44 16.09
N LEU A 33 -2.44 -4.44 15.06
CA LEU A 33 -1.44 -5.48 14.81
C LEU A 33 -0.43 -5.61 15.96
N GLN A 34 0.05 -4.48 16.51
CA GLN A 34 0.98 -4.49 17.65
C GLN A 34 0.39 -5.15 18.90
N VAL A 35 -0.90 -4.91 19.16
CA VAL A 35 -1.60 -5.45 20.31
C VAL A 35 -1.94 -6.92 20.08
N ALA A 36 -2.52 -7.24 18.94
CA ALA A 36 -3.03 -8.58 18.64
C ALA A 36 -1.92 -9.58 18.30
N LYS A 37 -0.84 -9.13 17.67
CA LYS A 37 0.26 -9.95 17.11
C LYS A 37 -0.27 -11.15 16.30
N LYS A 38 -1.29 -10.88 15.49
CA LYS A 38 -1.96 -11.87 14.64
C LYS A 38 -2.21 -11.27 13.26
N GLY A 39 -2.20 -12.14 12.27
CA GLY A 39 -2.44 -11.81 10.87
C GLY A 39 -1.31 -12.30 9.98
N ASP A 40 -1.61 -12.32 8.67
CA ASP A 40 -0.69 -12.82 7.65
C ASP A 40 -0.03 -11.69 6.84
N LEU A 41 -0.80 -10.64 6.55
CA LEU A 41 -0.38 -9.51 5.72
C LEU A 41 -0.83 -8.19 6.33
N TYR A 42 0.02 -7.17 6.22
CA TYR A 42 -0.30 -5.79 6.56
C TYR A 42 -0.05 -4.88 5.37
N LEU A 43 -1.10 -4.29 4.82
CA LEU A 43 -1.02 -3.36 3.70
C LEU A 43 -1.22 -1.92 4.20
N ALA A 44 -0.25 -1.06 3.92
CA ALA A 44 -0.28 0.34 4.28
C ALA A 44 -0.22 1.25 3.05
N ALA A 45 -0.97 2.35 3.13
CA ALA A 45 -0.96 3.46 2.16
C ALA A 45 0.34 4.30 2.15
N ASP A 46 1.35 3.97 2.95
CA ASP A 46 2.65 4.66 2.94
C ASP A 46 3.69 3.73 3.55
N THR A 47 4.81 3.56 2.85
CA THR A 47 5.97 2.79 3.33
C THR A 47 6.41 3.22 4.74
N SER A 48 6.18 4.47 5.16
CA SER A 48 6.53 4.89 6.52
C SER A 48 5.86 4.06 7.63
N TYR A 49 4.68 3.48 7.40
CA TYR A 49 4.06 2.57 8.37
C TYR A 49 4.63 1.15 8.30
N ILE A 50 5.11 0.72 7.13
CA ILE A 50 5.82 -0.55 6.96
C ILE A 50 7.17 -0.49 7.68
N GLU A 51 7.89 0.61 7.58
CA GLU A 51 9.15 0.79 8.31
C GLU A 51 8.94 0.75 9.83
N ILE A 52 7.90 1.42 10.36
CA ILE A 52 7.56 1.35 11.79
C ILE A 52 7.22 -0.10 12.19
N ALA A 53 6.52 -0.85 11.33
CA ALA A 53 6.19 -2.24 11.61
C ALA A 53 7.44 -3.13 11.63
N ARG A 54 8.39 -2.91 10.71
CA ARG A 54 9.69 -3.58 10.66
C ARG A 54 10.55 -3.27 11.88
N GLU A 55 10.67 -2.00 12.26
CA GLU A 55 11.38 -1.56 13.48
C GLU A 55 10.83 -2.22 14.75
N LYS A 56 9.53 -2.55 14.75
CA LYS A 56 8.86 -3.26 15.85
C LYS A 56 8.94 -4.79 15.74
N GLY A 57 9.64 -5.32 14.74
CA GLY A 57 9.81 -6.75 14.52
C GLY A 57 8.52 -7.48 14.12
N LEU A 58 7.57 -6.79 13.48
CA LEU A 58 6.29 -7.37 13.08
C LEU A 58 6.32 -8.03 11.70
N LEU A 59 7.25 -7.63 10.84
CA LEU A 59 7.42 -8.11 9.47
C LEU A 59 8.88 -7.99 9.03
N ASP A 60 9.30 -8.88 8.16
CA ASP A 60 10.62 -8.86 7.53
C ASP A 60 10.52 -8.51 6.02
N GLU A 61 9.59 -9.16 5.31
CA GLU A 61 9.35 -8.95 3.86
C GLU A 61 8.35 -7.81 3.61
N ALA A 62 8.62 -6.98 2.59
CA ALA A 62 7.68 -5.98 2.11
C ALA A 62 7.74 -5.78 0.59
N ILE A 63 6.57 -5.68 -0.04
CA ILE A 63 6.40 -5.59 -1.49
C ILE A 63 5.56 -4.34 -1.80
N SER A 64 6.08 -3.47 -2.67
CA SER A 64 5.32 -2.33 -3.19
C SER A 64 4.29 -2.83 -4.20
N VAL A 65 3.06 -2.30 -4.16
CA VAL A 65 1.96 -2.75 -5.02
C VAL A 65 1.28 -1.62 -5.79
N ALA A 66 1.52 -0.36 -5.41
CA ALA A 66 1.03 0.79 -6.16
C ALA A 66 1.80 2.06 -5.74
N ARG A 67 1.67 3.11 -6.56
CA ARG A 67 2.07 4.48 -6.25
C ARG A 67 0.85 5.39 -6.23
N MET A 68 0.94 6.45 -5.44
CA MET A 68 -0.07 7.48 -5.33
C MET A 68 0.53 8.77 -4.77
N HIS A 69 -0.15 9.88 -4.99
CA HIS A 69 0.26 11.20 -4.50
C HIS A 69 -0.93 11.94 -3.86
N PRO A 70 -0.68 12.86 -2.91
CA PRO A 70 -1.75 13.58 -2.24
C PRO A 70 -2.31 14.69 -3.14
N VAL A 71 -3.64 14.82 -3.16
CA VAL A 71 -4.39 15.83 -3.92
C VAL A 71 -5.54 16.38 -3.09
N ILE A 72 -6.11 17.52 -3.50
CA ILE A 72 -7.42 17.95 -3.01
C ILE A 72 -8.49 17.34 -3.90
N MET A 73 -9.37 16.52 -3.32
CA MET A 73 -10.60 16.05 -3.97
C MET A 73 -11.71 17.07 -3.77
N VAL A 74 -12.39 17.39 -4.87
CA VAL A 74 -13.59 18.24 -4.91
C VAL A 74 -14.69 17.55 -5.72
N LYS A 75 -15.92 18.05 -5.63
CA LYS A 75 -17.00 17.59 -6.53
C LYS A 75 -16.63 17.84 -8.00
N LYS A 76 -17.17 17.00 -8.88
CA LYS A 76 -16.96 17.10 -10.34
C LYS A 76 -17.17 18.53 -10.82
N GLY A 77 -16.19 19.03 -11.58
CA GLY A 77 -16.23 20.38 -12.14
C GLY A 77 -15.81 21.49 -11.16
N ASN A 78 -15.42 21.15 -9.93
CA ASN A 78 -14.87 22.07 -8.93
C ASN A 78 -15.75 23.32 -8.71
N PRO A 79 -16.99 23.16 -8.21
CA PRO A 79 -17.97 24.26 -8.13
C PRO A 79 -17.52 25.41 -7.22
N LYS A 80 -16.65 25.13 -6.24
CA LYS A 80 -16.05 26.13 -5.34
C LYS A 80 -14.77 26.79 -5.88
N LYS A 81 -14.32 26.40 -7.08
CA LYS A 81 -13.12 26.93 -7.74
C LYS A 81 -11.89 26.89 -6.84
N ILE A 82 -11.72 25.78 -6.12
CA ILE A 82 -10.56 25.53 -5.26
C ILE A 82 -9.35 25.26 -6.16
N GLN A 83 -8.27 26.00 -5.99
CA GLN A 83 -7.04 25.89 -6.79
C GLN A 83 -5.78 25.77 -5.92
N SER A 84 -5.90 25.98 -4.62
CA SER A 84 -4.79 26.00 -3.67
C SER A 84 -5.25 25.54 -2.28
N ILE A 85 -4.27 25.26 -1.40
CA ILE A 85 -4.54 25.01 0.03
C ILE A 85 -5.23 26.22 0.69
N ASP A 86 -4.88 27.45 0.28
CA ASP A 86 -5.41 28.66 0.89
C ASP A 86 -6.90 28.86 0.56
N ASP A 87 -7.36 28.33 -0.58
CA ASP A 87 -8.78 28.35 -0.94
C ASP A 87 -9.65 27.52 0.01
N LEU A 88 -9.07 26.54 0.72
CA LEU A 88 -9.78 25.79 1.77
C LEU A 88 -10.16 26.69 2.96
N LEU A 89 -9.49 27.83 3.14
CA LEU A 89 -9.73 28.77 4.23
C LEU A 89 -10.80 29.82 3.89
N LYS A 90 -11.37 29.80 2.69
CA LYS A 90 -12.48 30.69 2.30
C LYS A 90 -13.70 30.41 3.17
N ALA A 91 -14.41 31.47 3.57
CA ALA A 91 -15.55 31.38 4.47
C ALA A 91 -16.71 30.51 3.94
N ASP A 92 -16.83 30.35 2.62
CA ASP A 92 -17.88 29.54 2.00
C ASP A 92 -17.42 28.12 1.62
N VAL A 93 -16.21 27.70 2.02
CA VAL A 93 -15.67 26.36 1.73
C VAL A 93 -15.67 25.52 3.01
N THR A 94 -16.23 24.32 2.92
CA THR A 94 -16.16 23.30 3.97
C THR A 94 -15.31 22.13 3.51
N PHE A 95 -14.47 21.58 4.38
CA PHE A 95 -13.62 20.46 4.01
C PHE A 95 -13.38 19.50 5.18
N ALA A 96 -13.05 18.26 4.82
CA ALA A 96 -12.68 17.21 5.75
C ALA A 96 -11.19 16.86 5.62
N LEU A 97 -10.57 16.47 6.74
CA LEU A 97 -9.22 15.95 6.78
C LEU A 97 -9.21 14.54 7.37
N ALA A 98 -8.28 13.70 6.94
CA ALA A 98 -8.06 12.44 7.64
C ALA A 98 -7.31 12.71 8.95
N ASN A 99 -7.65 11.98 10.00
CA ASN A 99 -6.97 12.09 11.30
C ASN A 99 -5.49 11.70 11.14
N PRO A 100 -4.53 12.60 11.48
CA PRO A 100 -3.10 12.34 11.35
C PRO A 100 -2.56 11.14 12.15
N ASP A 101 -3.23 10.78 13.23
CA ASP A 101 -2.81 9.69 14.11
C ASP A 101 -3.40 8.33 13.67
N ALA A 102 -4.41 8.34 12.81
CA ALA A 102 -5.10 7.13 12.33
C ALA A 102 -4.77 6.80 10.86
N ALA A 103 -4.66 7.82 10.01
CA ALA A 103 -4.57 7.67 8.56
C ALA A 103 -3.25 8.15 8.00
N SER A 104 -2.75 7.44 6.98
CA SER A 104 -1.51 7.82 6.29
C SER A 104 -1.59 9.19 5.61
N ILE A 105 -2.67 9.45 4.87
CA ILE A 105 -2.84 10.76 4.21
C ILE A 105 -2.89 11.87 5.25
N GLY A 106 -3.56 11.67 6.39
CA GLY A 106 -3.61 12.65 7.47
C GLY A 106 -2.23 12.97 8.03
N LYS A 107 -1.41 11.94 8.30
CA LYS A 107 -0.02 12.11 8.77
C LYS A 107 0.81 12.91 7.78
N LEU A 108 0.70 12.56 6.49
CA LEU A 108 1.41 13.23 5.40
C LEU A 108 0.97 14.68 5.23
N THR A 109 -0.35 14.93 5.19
CA THR A 109 -0.93 16.28 5.10
C THR A 109 -0.46 17.13 6.26
N LYS A 110 -0.51 16.62 7.50
CA LYS A 110 0.00 17.35 8.66
C LYS A 110 1.46 17.73 8.49
N LYS A 111 2.31 16.77 8.08
CA LYS A 111 3.74 17.03 7.86
C LYS A 111 3.94 18.13 6.80
N LYS A 112 3.42 17.94 5.59
CA LYS A 112 3.66 18.85 4.45
C LYS A 112 3.09 20.25 4.69
N LEU A 113 1.90 20.34 5.28
CA LEU A 113 1.32 21.65 5.62
C LEU A 113 2.01 22.31 6.81
N THR A 114 2.65 21.55 7.71
CA THR A 114 3.47 22.13 8.78
C THR A 114 4.75 22.72 8.19
N GLU A 115 5.41 22.00 7.28
CA GLU A 115 6.58 22.47 6.54
C GLU A 115 6.27 23.76 5.75
N ALA A 116 5.06 23.87 5.20
CA ALA A 116 4.57 25.05 4.51
C ALA A 116 4.05 26.17 5.45
N GLY A 117 4.02 25.97 6.77
CA GLY A 117 3.48 26.93 7.73
C GLY A 117 1.95 27.12 7.69
N LYS A 118 1.21 26.21 7.07
CA LYS A 118 -0.24 26.29 6.82
C LYS A 118 -1.08 25.38 7.73
N TRP A 119 -0.47 24.37 8.37
CA TRP A 119 -1.19 23.33 9.10
C TRP A 119 -2.14 23.88 10.18
N ASP A 120 -1.71 24.85 10.98
CA ASP A 120 -2.53 25.36 12.10
C ASP A 120 -3.79 26.08 11.61
N ALA A 121 -3.69 26.83 10.51
CA ALA A 121 -4.85 27.48 9.90
C ALA A 121 -5.80 26.43 9.30
N VAL A 122 -5.26 25.51 8.49
CA VAL A 122 -6.04 24.48 7.80
C VAL A 122 -6.71 23.51 8.77
N SER A 123 -5.99 23.04 9.79
CA SER A 123 -6.54 22.10 10.77
C SER A 123 -7.66 22.71 11.62
N ARG A 124 -7.56 24.00 12.00
CA ARG A 124 -8.61 24.70 12.75
C ARG A 124 -9.86 24.97 11.91
N SER A 125 -9.72 25.20 10.61
CA SER A 125 -10.84 25.46 9.70
C SER A 125 -11.50 24.19 9.17
N ALA A 126 -10.86 23.03 9.32
CA ALA A 126 -11.44 21.75 8.89
C ALA A 126 -12.75 21.48 9.65
N ARG A 127 -13.80 21.14 8.91
CA ARG A 127 -15.12 20.85 9.49
C ARG A 127 -15.09 19.59 10.35
N VAL A 128 -14.32 18.59 9.92
CA VAL A 128 -14.26 17.28 10.56
C VAL A 128 -12.93 16.59 10.27
N PHE A 129 -12.47 15.81 11.24
CA PHE A 129 -11.43 14.82 11.07
C PHE A 129 -12.05 13.42 11.10
N LYS A 130 -11.70 12.54 10.15
CA LYS A 130 -12.17 11.16 10.15
C LYS A 130 -11.03 10.13 10.11
N PRO A 131 -11.24 8.91 10.66
CA PRO A 131 -10.19 7.90 10.77
C PRO A 131 -9.61 7.39 9.44
N THR A 132 -10.33 7.48 8.32
CA THR A 132 -9.93 6.90 7.04
C THR A 132 -10.09 7.85 5.85
N VAL A 133 -9.29 7.62 4.79
CA VAL A 133 -9.42 8.35 3.52
C VAL A 133 -10.78 8.09 2.85
N SER A 134 -11.33 6.88 2.99
CA SER A 134 -12.62 6.50 2.42
C SER A 134 -13.80 7.24 3.05
N GLU A 135 -13.73 7.57 4.33
CA GLU A 135 -14.78 8.33 5.00
C GLU A 135 -14.79 9.79 4.56
N ILE A 136 -13.62 10.43 4.45
CA ILE A 136 -13.55 11.83 3.98
C ILE A 136 -13.86 11.96 2.49
N SER A 137 -13.52 10.97 1.66
CA SER A 137 -13.91 10.99 0.24
C SER A 137 -15.42 10.80 0.09
N SER A 138 -16.04 9.96 0.92
CA SER A 138 -17.50 9.79 0.96
C SER A 138 -18.21 11.10 1.31
N ASP A 139 -17.65 11.90 2.23
CA ASP A 139 -18.24 13.21 2.56
C ASP A 139 -18.25 14.17 1.37
N VAL A 140 -17.21 14.18 0.54
CA VAL A 140 -17.18 14.99 -0.69
C VAL A 140 -18.21 14.47 -1.70
N LEU A 141 -18.25 13.15 -1.92
CA LEU A 141 -19.16 12.51 -2.88
C LEU A 141 -20.63 12.70 -2.51
N LEU A 142 -20.96 12.62 -1.23
CA LEU A 142 -22.31 12.86 -0.70
C LEU A 142 -22.62 14.36 -0.54
N GLY A 143 -21.61 15.22 -0.66
CA GLY A 143 -21.75 16.66 -0.52
C GLY A 143 -21.92 17.16 0.89
N ALA A 144 -21.50 16.39 1.88
CA ALA A 144 -21.41 16.81 3.29
C ALA A 144 -20.29 17.84 3.52
N VAL A 145 -19.26 17.81 2.67
CA VAL A 145 -18.20 18.84 2.56
C VAL A 145 -17.92 19.16 1.10
N ASP A 146 -17.29 20.29 0.83
CA ASP A 146 -16.91 20.72 -0.52
C ASP A 146 -15.60 20.09 -1.00
N ALA A 147 -14.67 19.80 -0.08
CA ALA A 147 -13.36 19.27 -0.40
C ALA A 147 -12.80 18.31 0.66
N ALA A 148 -11.80 17.51 0.29
CA ALA A 148 -10.99 16.72 1.20
C ALA A 148 -9.58 16.52 0.65
N ILE A 149 -8.57 16.42 1.51
CA ILE A 149 -7.21 16.04 1.09
C ILE A 149 -7.11 14.51 1.12
N VAL A 150 -6.93 13.91 -0.06
CA VAL A 150 -6.97 12.46 -0.29
C VAL A 150 -5.80 12.02 -1.18
N TRP A 151 -5.76 10.74 -1.56
CA TRP A 151 -4.87 10.25 -2.61
C TRP A 151 -5.52 10.40 -3.99
N ASP A 152 -4.74 10.71 -5.02
CA ASP A 152 -5.16 10.75 -6.43
C ASP A 152 -5.95 9.50 -6.85
N ALA A 153 -5.49 8.31 -6.47
CA ALA A 153 -6.17 7.04 -6.74
C ALA A 153 -7.58 6.97 -6.14
N THR A 154 -7.87 7.72 -5.06
CA THR A 154 -9.23 7.80 -4.49
C THR A 154 -10.15 8.61 -5.40
N VAL A 155 -9.63 9.67 -6.03
CA VAL A 155 -10.39 10.48 -6.99
C VAL A 155 -10.61 9.71 -8.30
N ASN A 156 -9.58 9.00 -8.77
CA ASN A 156 -9.63 8.21 -10.00
C ASN A 156 -10.68 7.09 -9.96
N GLN A 157 -11.09 6.64 -8.77
CA GLN A 157 -12.18 5.67 -8.59
C GLN A 157 -13.59 6.27 -8.80
N HIS A 158 -13.71 7.60 -8.89
CA HIS A 158 -14.98 8.32 -9.02
C HIS A 158 -14.93 9.43 -10.09
N PRO A 159 -14.47 9.14 -11.32
CA PRO A 159 -14.21 10.15 -12.34
C PRO A 159 -15.46 10.93 -12.78
N GLU A 160 -16.65 10.37 -12.59
CA GLU A 160 -17.93 10.98 -12.90
C GLU A 160 -18.46 11.90 -11.79
N LYS A 161 -17.97 11.75 -10.55
CA LYS A 161 -18.45 12.50 -9.37
C LYS A 161 -17.42 13.44 -8.76
N ALA A 162 -16.14 13.25 -9.04
CA ALA A 162 -15.06 14.00 -8.42
C ALA A 162 -14.10 14.61 -9.45
N SER A 163 -13.38 15.63 -8.99
CA SER A 163 -12.23 16.22 -9.66
C SER A 163 -11.09 16.34 -8.66
N MET A 164 -9.85 16.21 -9.15
CA MET A 164 -8.65 16.44 -8.36
C MET A 164 -8.12 17.86 -8.61
N VAL A 165 -7.50 18.43 -7.59
CA VAL A 165 -6.77 19.69 -7.66
C VAL A 165 -5.39 19.43 -7.07
N ASP A 166 -4.38 19.53 -7.93
CA ASP A 166 -2.97 19.48 -7.55
C ASP A 166 -2.54 20.80 -6.92
N VAL A 167 -1.69 20.71 -5.89
CA VAL A 167 -1.19 21.87 -5.17
C VAL A 167 0.32 21.82 -4.97
N PRO A 168 1.03 22.96 -4.94
CA PRO A 168 2.48 23.00 -4.83
C PRO A 168 3.04 22.31 -3.59
N GLU A 169 2.31 22.30 -2.48
CA GLU A 169 2.70 21.66 -1.22
C GLU A 169 2.88 20.14 -1.34
N PHE A 170 2.35 19.54 -2.42
CA PHE A 170 2.30 18.10 -2.67
C PHE A 170 3.05 17.67 -3.94
N SER A 171 3.56 18.61 -4.73
CA SER A 171 4.08 18.34 -6.08
C SER A 171 5.30 17.42 -6.13
N ASP A 172 6.05 17.33 -5.04
CA ASP A 172 7.25 16.49 -4.90
C ASP A 172 6.96 15.15 -4.20
N THR A 173 5.69 14.84 -3.93
CA THR A 173 5.33 13.78 -2.98
C THR A 173 4.68 12.59 -3.67
N ILE A 174 5.45 11.52 -3.81
CA ILE A 174 4.94 10.21 -4.23
C ILE A 174 5.08 9.22 -3.07
N LYS A 175 4.05 8.41 -2.85
CA LYS A 175 4.01 7.37 -1.82
C LYS A 175 3.73 6.01 -2.44
N ASN A 176 4.44 5.01 -1.94
CA ASN A 176 4.19 3.62 -2.26
C ASN A 176 3.13 3.06 -1.32
N VAL A 177 2.14 2.37 -1.89
CA VAL A 177 1.30 1.41 -1.19
C VAL A 177 2.11 0.13 -1.09
N THR A 178 2.28 -0.39 0.12
CA THR A 178 3.18 -1.50 0.37
C THR A 178 2.48 -2.53 1.25
N VAL A 179 2.59 -3.81 0.86
CA VAL A 179 2.15 -4.95 1.65
C VAL A 179 3.37 -5.57 2.34
N GLY A 180 3.29 -5.80 3.64
CA GLY A 180 4.28 -6.53 4.40
C GLY A 180 3.79 -7.91 4.82
N VAL A 181 4.67 -8.90 4.79
CA VAL A 181 4.40 -10.28 5.25
C VAL A 181 4.71 -10.37 6.72
N LEU A 182 3.70 -10.70 7.52
CA LEU A 182 3.79 -10.66 8.96
C LEU A 182 4.52 -11.87 9.52
N ASN A 183 5.42 -11.62 10.47
CA ASN A 183 6.16 -12.68 11.18
C ASN A 183 5.25 -13.53 12.07
N SER A 184 4.01 -13.08 12.31
CA SER A 184 2.96 -13.82 13.03
C SER A 184 2.14 -14.77 12.15
N SER A 185 2.42 -14.86 10.85
CA SER A 185 1.66 -15.72 9.95
C SER A 185 1.94 -17.20 10.23
N ASP A 186 0.88 -17.98 10.42
CA ASP A 186 0.96 -19.45 10.44
C ASP A 186 1.00 -20.04 9.01
N LYS A 187 0.90 -19.19 7.98
CA LYS A 187 0.83 -19.55 6.56
C LYS A 187 1.77 -18.68 5.71
N PRO A 188 3.07 -18.58 6.05
CA PRO A 188 3.99 -17.63 5.44
C PRO A 188 4.11 -17.79 3.91
N GLN A 189 4.12 -19.03 3.41
CA GLN A 189 4.14 -19.31 1.97
C GLN A 189 2.92 -18.70 1.24
N GLN A 190 1.72 -18.91 1.78
CA GLN A 190 0.47 -18.43 1.16
C GLN A 190 0.36 -16.90 1.27
N ALA A 191 0.82 -16.34 2.39
CA ALA A 191 0.89 -14.89 2.59
C ALA A 191 1.83 -14.24 1.57
N LEU A 192 3.06 -14.76 1.42
CA LEU A 192 4.02 -14.27 0.45
C LEU A 192 3.53 -14.45 -0.99
N MET A 193 2.92 -15.60 -1.30
CA MET A 193 2.33 -15.87 -2.60
C MET A 193 1.26 -14.82 -2.95
N PHE A 194 0.36 -14.49 -2.03
CA PHE A 194 -0.64 -13.45 -2.28
C PHE A 194 -0.03 -12.05 -2.37
N ALA A 195 1.00 -11.74 -1.57
CA ALA A 195 1.73 -10.47 -1.68
C ALA A 195 2.38 -10.30 -3.06
N ARG A 196 3.02 -11.35 -3.59
CA ARG A 196 3.56 -11.40 -4.96
C ARG A 196 2.46 -11.32 -6.01
N TYR A 197 1.31 -11.97 -5.77
CA TYR A 197 0.15 -11.92 -6.66
C TYR A 197 -0.36 -10.48 -6.83
N LEU A 198 -0.36 -9.68 -5.76
CA LEU A 198 -0.73 -8.26 -5.82
C LEU A 198 0.23 -7.42 -6.69
N GLN A 199 1.52 -7.75 -6.70
CA GLN A 199 2.55 -7.04 -7.47
C GLN A 199 2.67 -7.53 -8.91
N ALA A 200 2.25 -8.76 -9.22
CA ALA A 200 2.46 -9.34 -10.54
C ALA A 200 1.69 -8.60 -11.65
N PRO A 201 2.34 -8.25 -12.78
CA PRO A 201 1.74 -7.51 -13.89
C PRO A 201 0.48 -8.16 -14.46
N GLU A 202 0.45 -9.50 -14.54
CA GLU A 202 -0.66 -10.25 -15.14
C GLU A 202 -1.84 -10.45 -14.20
N LYS A 203 -1.67 -10.11 -12.91
CA LYS A 203 -2.58 -10.43 -11.80
C LYS A 203 -3.03 -9.15 -11.09
N GLY A 204 -2.55 -8.90 -9.87
CA GLY A 204 -2.99 -7.79 -9.03
C GLY A 204 -2.81 -6.43 -9.69
N GLN A 205 -1.74 -6.21 -10.46
CA GLN A 205 -1.51 -4.91 -11.10
C GLN A 205 -2.60 -4.52 -12.10
N LYS A 206 -3.26 -5.49 -12.75
CA LYS A 206 -4.46 -5.20 -13.57
C LYS A 206 -5.56 -4.59 -12.72
N GLN A 207 -5.83 -5.17 -11.55
CA GLN A 207 -6.83 -4.67 -10.61
C GLN A 207 -6.47 -3.27 -10.10
N PHE A 208 -5.19 -3.01 -9.79
CA PHE A 208 -4.74 -1.68 -9.39
C PHE A 208 -4.91 -0.64 -10.51
N ALA A 209 -4.48 -0.97 -11.73
CA ALA A 209 -4.63 -0.09 -12.90
C ALA A 209 -6.10 0.24 -13.20
N GLU A 210 -6.98 -0.78 -13.23
CA GLU A 210 -8.42 -0.61 -13.46
C GLU A 210 -9.10 0.24 -12.38
N LYS A 211 -8.55 0.27 -11.16
CA LYS A 211 -9.02 1.11 -10.06
C LYS A 211 -8.29 2.45 -9.97
N GLY A 212 -7.54 2.84 -10.99
CA GLY A 212 -6.97 4.18 -11.11
C GLY A 212 -5.76 4.43 -10.22
N TYR A 213 -5.06 3.38 -9.78
CA TYR A 213 -3.77 3.49 -9.11
C TYR A 213 -2.65 3.55 -10.14
N GLU A 214 -1.58 4.28 -9.83
CA GLU A 214 -0.33 4.16 -10.57
C GLU A 214 0.32 2.80 -10.23
N THR A 215 0.56 1.99 -11.25
CA THR A 215 1.15 0.66 -11.06
C THR A 215 2.63 0.73 -10.75
N VAL A 216 3.14 -0.39 -10.25
CA VAL A 216 4.56 -0.61 -9.99
C VAL A 216 5.06 -1.75 -10.87
N GLN A 217 6.37 -1.77 -11.13
CA GLN A 217 6.99 -2.91 -11.76
C GLN A 217 6.99 -4.09 -10.79
N GLY A 218 6.61 -5.26 -11.30
CA GLY A 218 6.64 -6.53 -10.59
C GLY A 218 7.22 -7.62 -11.48
N ASP A 219 7.51 -8.75 -10.86
CA ASP A 219 7.97 -9.95 -11.56
C ASP A 219 6.81 -10.66 -12.26
N ALA A 220 7.14 -11.38 -13.34
CA ALA A 220 6.18 -12.24 -14.01
C ALA A 220 5.55 -13.24 -13.02
N TRP A 221 4.25 -13.44 -13.12
CA TRP A 221 3.56 -14.34 -12.21
C TRP A 221 4.05 -15.79 -12.35
N ASP A 222 4.61 -16.32 -11.27
CA ASP A 222 4.88 -17.74 -11.08
C ASP A 222 4.46 -18.12 -9.65
N PRO A 223 3.45 -18.99 -9.48
CA PRO A 223 2.99 -19.42 -8.16
C PRO A 223 4.06 -20.21 -7.39
N HIS A 224 5.03 -20.83 -8.09
CA HIS A 224 6.11 -21.61 -7.51
C HIS A 224 7.43 -21.33 -8.26
N PRO A 225 8.03 -20.15 -8.06
CA PRO A 225 9.20 -19.75 -8.82
C PRO A 225 10.39 -20.66 -8.55
N THR A 226 11.24 -20.78 -9.56
CA THR A 226 12.48 -21.55 -9.48
C THR A 226 13.68 -20.62 -9.46
N ILE A 227 14.53 -20.77 -8.45
CA ILE A 227 15.81 -20.07 -8.33
C ILE A 227 16.92 -21.03 -8.76
N LEU A 228 17.77 -20.58 -9.68
CA LEU A 228 18.98 -21.31 -10.06
C LEU A 228 20.15 -20.81 -9.20
N LEU A 229 20.68 -21.68 -8.34
CA LEU A 229 21.82 -21.39 -7.47
C LEU A 229 23.06 -22.16 -7.96
N PHE A 230 24.13 -21.45 -8.27
CA PHE A 230 25.44 -22.05 -8.52
C PHE A 230 26.27 -22.04 -7.23
N SER A 231 26.81 -23.19 -6.85
CA SER A 231 27.63 -23.31 -5.63
C SER A 231 28.82 -24.25 -5.84
N GLY A 232 29.94 -23.94 -5.18
CA GLY A 232 31.10 -24.83 -5.17
C GLY A 232 30.73 -26.19 -4.56
N GLY A 233 31.17 -27.29 -5.15
CA GLY A 233 30.81 -28.64 -4.70
C GLY A 233 31.12 -28.92 -3.21
N VAL A 234 32.16 -28.28 -2.67
CA VAL A 234 32.56 -28.36 -1.26
C VAL A 234 31.50 -27.79 -0.30
N ASN A 235 30.66 -26.86 -0.76
CA ASN A 235 29.65 -26.20 0.07
C ASN A 235 28.35 -27.01 0.18
N ARG A 236 28.18 -28.10 -0.57
CA ARG A 236 26.92 -28.85 -0.65
C ARG A 236 26.36 -29.21 0.71
N LEU A 237 27.16 -29.88 1.54
CA LEU A 237 26.72 -30.30 2.87
C LEU A 237 26.50 -29.12 3.82
N ALA A 238 27.18 -27.99 3.59
CA ALA A 238 27.07 -26.80 4.43
C ALA A 238 25.78 -26.02 4.18
N ILE A 239 25.22 -26.06 2.96
CA ILE A 239 24.06 -25.23 2.59
C ILE A 239 22.77 -26.00 2.38
N GLN A 240 22.81 -27.33 2.18
CA GLN A 240 21.63 -28.10 1.78
C GLN A 240 20.42 -27.94 2.71
N ASP A 241 20.63 -27.87 4.02
CA ASP A 241 19.53 -27.76 4.98
C ASP A 241 18.97 -26.34 5.00
N THR A 242 19.84 -25.32 4.94
CA THR A 242 19.44 -23.92 4.76
C THR A 242 18.63 -23.72 3.47
N LEU A 243 19.00 -24.40 2.38
CA LEU A 243 18.26 -24.32 1.12
C LEU A 243 16.87 -24.94 1.25
N ARG A 244 16.73 -26.11 1.91
CA ARG A 244 15.43 -26.73 2.16
C ARG A 244 14.54 -25.86 3.05
N GLU A 245 15.10 -25.27 4.10
CA GLU A 245 14.39 -24.33 4.98
C GLU A 245 13.92 -23.11 4.19
N PHE A 246 14.77 -22.58 3.30
CA PHE A 246 14.41 -21.47 2.43
C PHE A 246 13.30 -21.84 1.43
N GLU A 247 13.41 -22.98 0.74
CA GLU A 247 12.36 -23.50 -0.15
C GLU A 247 11.01 -23.61 0.58
N GLN A 248 11.02 -24.17 1.80
CA GLN A 248 9.82 -24.26 2.63
C GLN A 248 9.33 -22.89 3.12
N ARG A 249 10.20 -21.95 3.48
CA ARG A 249 9.75 -20.65 3.96
C ARG A 249 9.12 -19.82 2.84
N GLU A 250 9.78 -19.78 1.69
CA GLU A 250 9.43 -18.90 0.57
C GLU A 250 8.45 -19.53 -0.43
N GLY A 251 8.23 -20.85 -0.37
CA GLY A 251 7.36 -21.56 -1.31
C GLY A 251 7.93 -21.64 -2.73
N VAL A 252 9.26 -21.77 -2.83
CA VAL A 252 10.02 -21.76 -4.09
C VAL A 252 10.79 -23.06 -4.27
N THR A 253 11.28 -23.31 -5.49
CA THR A 253 12.26 -24.37 -5.77
C THR A 253 13.64 -23.76 -5.96
N VAL A 254 14.68 -24.32 -5.33
CA VAL A 254 16.08 -23.90 -5.53
C VAL A 254 16.83 -25.00 -6.27
N ASN A 255 16.90 -24.86 -7.59
CA ASN A 255 17.72 -25.71 -8.43
C ASN A 255 19.20 -25.38 -8.20
N THR A 256 19.90 -26.26 -7.49
CA THR A 256 21.31 -26.04 -7.16
C THR A 256 22.25 -26.83 -8.06
N VAL A 257 23.13 -26.11 -8.76
CA VAL A 257 24.21 -26.69 -9.58
C VAL A 257 25.51 -26.63 -8.81
N TYR A 258 26.04 -27.80 -8.47
CA TYR A 258 27.30 -27.94 -7.74
C TYR A 258 28.44 -28.31 -8.68
N ASN A 259 29.45 -27.43 -8.80
CA ASN A 259 30.62 -27.65 -9.66
C ASN A 259 31.93 -27.27 -8.94
N GLY A 260 33.07 -27.62 -9.53
CA GLY A 260 34.39 -27.16 -9.05
C GLY A 260 34.61 -25.67 -9.37
N CYS A 261 35.37 -24.96 -8.53
CA CYS A 261 35.57 -23.50 -8.64
C CYS A 261 36.09 -23.04 -10.02
N GLY A 262 36.81 -23.89 -10.76
CA GLY A 262 37.32 -23.57 -12.10
C GLY A 262 36.30 -23.69 -13.24
N ILE A 263 35.13 -24.30 -13.02
CA ILE A 263 34.08 -24.50 -14.05
C ILE A 263 32.96 -23.46 -13.92
N LEU A 264 32.76 -22.88 -12.73
CA LEU A 264 31.68 -21.90 -12.47
C LEU A 264 31.99 -20.47 -12.94
N VAL A 265 33.22 -20.20 -13.36
CA VAL A 265 33.71 -18.87 -13.78
C VAL A 265 34.08 -18.81 -15.27
N GLY A 266 33.75 -19.86 -16.03
CA GLY A 266 34.01 -19.97 -17.47
C GLY A 266 32.87 -19.45 -18.32
#